data_AF-A0A523CA65-F1
#
_entry.id   AF-A0A523CA65-F1
#
_cell.length_a   1.000
_cell.length_b   1.000
_cell.length_c   1.000
_cell.angle_alpha   90.00
_cell.angle_beta   90.00
_cell.angle_gamma   90.00
#
_symmetry.space_group_name_H-M   'P 1'
#
loop_
_entity.id
_entity.type
_entity.pdbx_description
1 polymer ?
#
loop_
_entity_poly.entity_id
_entity_poly.type
_entity_poly.pdbx_seq_one_letter_code
_entity_poly.pdbx_strand_id
1 'polypeptide(L)'
;MKKYGVLLGCVLPFVWGCPAWAVQGHGVAEGPVVHLMAHLLLGVALLLFLYVLHTKPPDTGYSWRSLKLSLLFFLLWDMDHLFVHWFADQMYADIRDSGARLVEDYFTGPRTLLSGVYYLGRFDHLLCVPALWFFTTALRGFCETIAARRQGSSGQGE
;
A
#
# COMPACT_ATOMS: atom_id res chain seq x y z
N MET A 1 -35.55 -17.45 16.93
CA MET A 1 -34.93 -16.62 17.99
C MET A 1 -33.39 -16.70 18.05
N LYS A 2 -32.71 -17.73 17.50
CA LYS A 2 -31.24 -17.85 17.51
C LYS A 2 -30.44 -16.89 16.60
N LYS A 3 -31.06 -16.29 15.58
CA LYS A 3 -30.35 -15.47 14.56
C LYS A 3 -29.95 -14.06 15.06
N TYR A 4 -30.70 -13.51 16.02
CA TYR A 4 -30.43 -12.19 16.57
C TYR A 4 -29.37 -12.21 17.69
N GLY A 5 -29.13 -13.36 18.32
CA GLY A 5 -28.09 -13.49 19.35
C GLY A 5 -26.68 -13.34 18.80
N VAL A 6 -26.44 -13.81 17.57
CA VAL A 6 -25.14 -13.64 16.88
C VAL A 6 -24.94 -12.19 16.46
N LEU A 7 -25.98 -11.54 15.94
CA LEU A 7 -25.92 -10.12 15.55
C LEU A 7 -25.69 -9.20 16.75
N LEU A 8 -26.37 -9.47 17.88
CA LEU A 8 -26.18 -8.73 19.13
C LEU A 8 -24.76 -8.93 19.70
N GLY A 9 -24.21 -10.14 19.59
CA GLY A 9 -22.85 -10.47 20.03
C GLY A 9 -21.76 -9.80 19.19
N CYS A 10 -21.98 -9.54 17.90
CA CYS A 10 -21.04 -8.81 17.05
C CYS A 10 -21.11 -7.28 17.23
N VAL A 11 -22.26 -6.73 17.64
CA VAL A 11 -22.47 -5.28 17.79
C VAL A 11 -22.04 -4.78 19.18
N LEU A 12 -22.23 -5.57 20.23
CA LEU A 12 -21.81 -5.24 21.61
C LEU A 12 -20.33 -4.79 21.77
N PRO A 13 -19.32 -5.42 21.15
CA PRO A 13 -17.93 -4.97 21.27
C PRO A 13 -17.62 -3.65 20.55
N PHE A 14 -18.47 -3.17 19.63
CA PHE A 14 -18.32 -1.85 19.01
C PHE A 14 -18.81 -0.70 19.91
N VAL A 15 -19.69 -0.99 20.86
CA VAL A 15 -20.24 0.01 21.80
C VAL A 15 -19.39 0.13 23.06
N TRP A 16 -18.67 -0.94 23.42
CA TRP A 16 -17.74 -1.00 24.55
C TRP A 16 -16.29 -1.05 24.05
N GLY A 17 -15.80 0.08 23.54
CA GLY A 17 -14.38 0.26 23.26
C GLY A 17 -13.59 0.36 24.57
N CYS A 18 -13.22 -0.78 25.16
CA CYS A 18 -12.08 -0.77 26.07
C CYS A 18 -10.81 -0.52 25.24
N PRO A 19 -9.75 0.08 25.82
CA PRO A 19 -8.44 0.04 25.19
C PRO A 19 -8.13 -1.44 24.93
N ALA A 20 -8.15 -1.85 23.67
CA ALA A 20 -7.62 -3.15 23.32
C ALA A 20 -6.18 -3.12 23.82
N TRP A 21 -5.75 -4.15 24.54
CA TRP A 21 -4.35 -4.39 24.84
C TRP A 21 -3.67 -4.78 23.53
N ALA A 22 -3.66 -3.85 22.58
CA ALA A 22 -2.88 -3.93 21.39
C ALA A 22 -1.44 -4.02 21.88
N VAL A 23 -0.74 -5.02 21.36
CA VAL A 23 0.70 -5.16 21.57
C VAL A 23 1.33 -3.81 21.17
N GLN A 24 1.93 -3.18 22.18
CA GLN A 24 2.63 -1.89 22.22
C GLN A 24 1.80 -0.60 22.38
N GLY A 25 1.78 -0.10 23.62
CA GLY A 25 1.71 1.34 23.89
C GLY A 25 3.09 1.94 23.67
N HIS A 26 3.28 2.59 22.53
CA HIS A 26 4.55 3.19 22.14
C HIS A 26 4.69 4.62 22.67
N GLY A 27 5.93 5.06 22.92
CA GLY A 27 6.23 6.48 23.05
C GLY A 27 5.99 7.24 21.73
N VAL A 28 5.88 8.57 21.81
CA VAL A 28 5.51 9.48 20.69
C VAL A 28 6.36 9.29 19.41
N ALA A 29 7.54 8.68 19.52
CA ALA A 29 8.52 8.55 18.44
C ALA A 29 8.55 7.17 17.74
N GLU A 30 8.00 6.09 18.31
CA GLU A 30 8.22 4.74 17.73
C GLU A 30 7.38 4.49 16.48
N GLY A 31 6.15 5.04 16.43
CA GLY A 31 5.25 4.89 15.28
C GLY A 31 5.88 5.37 13.97
N PRO A 32 6.37 6.62 13.88
CA PRO A 32 7.04 7.13 12.69
C PRO A 32 8.30 6.33 12.29
N VAL A 33 9.07 5.87 13.27
CA VAL A 33 10.30 5.08 13.02
C VAL A 33 9.97 3.72 12.44
N VAL A 34 9.04 2.98 13.04
CA VAL A 34 8.64 1.65 12.56
C VAL A 34 7.94 1.74 11.21
N HIS A 35 7.12 2.78 11.01
CA HIS A 35 6.49 3.07 9.72
C HIS A 35 7.52 3.31 8.62
N LEU A 36 8.52 4.15 8.88
CA LEU A 36 9.63 4.40 7.96
C LEU A 36 10.41 3.11 7.65
N MET A 37 10.70 2.29 8.66
CA MET A 37 11.36 1.00 8.49
C MET A 37 10.53 0.05 7.61
N ALA A 38 9.20 0.06 7.75
CA ALA A 38 8.32 -0.77 6.93
C ALA A 38 8.41 -0.38 5.45
N HIS A 39 8.41 0.91 5.12
CA HIS A 39 8.62 1.40 3.76
C HIS A 39 9.99 1.00 3.20
N LEU A 40 11.08 1.19 3.96
CA LEU A 40 12.42 0.77 3.52
C LEU A 40 12.50 -0.73 3.23
N LEU A 41 11.93 -1.57 4.10
CA LEU A 41 11.88 -3.02 3.90
C LEU A 41 11.05 -3.38 2.66
N LEU A 42 9.90 -2.73 2.47
CA LEU A 42 9.04 -2.93 1.31
C LEU A 42 9.76 -2.54 0.02
N GLY A 43 10.39 -1.36 -0.04
CA GLY A 43 11.17 -0.90 -1.19
C GLY A 43 12.28 -1.88 -1.58
N VAL A 44 13.06 -2.37 -0.60
CA VAL A 44 14.10 -3.39 -0.85
C VAL A 44 13.50 -4.68 -1.39
N ALA A 45 12.39 -5.15 -0.81
CA ALA A 45 11.71 -6.36 -1.27
C ALA A 45 11.18 -6.22 -2.71
N LEU A 46 10.60 -5.08 -3.05
CA LEU A 46 10.11 -4.78 -4.40
C LEU A 46 11.25 -4.73 -5.42
N LEU A 47 12.36 -4.07 -5.09
CA LEU A 47 13.55 -4.02 -5.94
C LEU A 47 14.16 -5.41 -6.18
N LEU A 48 14.31 -6.20 -5.11
CA LEU A 48 14.78 -7.58 -5.22
C LEU A 48 13.84 -8.41 -6.10
N PHE A 49 12.53 -8.27 -5.92
CA PHE A 49 11.56 -9.03 -6.71
C PHE A 49 11.59 -8.63 -8.18
N LEU A 50 11.66 -7.32 -8.49
CA LEU A 50 11.85 -6.82 -9.85
C LEU A 50 13.16 -7.32 -10.46
N TYR A 51 14.25 -7.32 -9.70
CA TYR A 51 15.55 -7.85 -10.14
C TYR A 51 15.48 -9.35 -10.47
N VAL A 52 14.82 -10.15 -9.64
CA VAL A 52 14.61 -11.58 -9.91
C VAL A 52 13.77 -11.79 -11.17
N LEU A 53 12.69 -11.02 -11.34
CA LEU A 53 11.84 -11.08 -12.54
C LEU A 53 12.54 -10.58 -13.82
N HIS A 54 13.56 -9.75 -13.69
CA HIS A 54 14.39 -9.28 -14.79
C HIS A 54 15.46 -10.32 -15.18
N THR A 55 16.13 -10.92 -14.20
CA THR A 55 17.20 -11.91 -14.43
C THR A 55 16.68 -13.29 -14.83
N LYS A 56 15.50 -13.68 -14.33
CA LYS A 56 14.85 -14.97 -14.63
C LYS A 56 13.41 -14.73 -15.08
N PRO A 57 13.18 -14.25 -16.32
CA PRO A 57 11.84 -13.93 -16.79
C PRO A 57 10.99 -15.20 -16.89
N PRO A 58 9.91 -15.31 -16.10
CA PRO A 58 9.15 -16.57 -15.99
C PRO A 58 8.23 -16.85 -17.18
N ASP A 59 7.76 -15.80 -17.89
CA ASP A 59 7.09 -15.83 -19.19
C ASP A 59 6.83 -14.36 -19.63
N THR A 60 6.42 -14.12 -20.86
CA THR A 60 6.04 -12.80 -21.40
C THR A 60 4.53 -12.55 -21.46
N GLY A 61 3.72 -13.47 -20.92
CA GLY A 61 2.26 -13.37 -20.88
C GLY A 61 1.72 -12.15 -20.15
N TYR A 62 0.45 -11.82 -20.43
CA TYR A 62 -0.24 -10.63 -19.90
C TYR A 62 -0.22 -10.54 -18.36
N SER A 63 -0.38 -11.67 -17.65
CA SER A 63 -0.36 -11.75 -16.19
C SER A 63 0.99 -11.33 -15.61
N TRP A 64 2.10 -11.75 -16.24
CA TRP A 64 3.45 -11.40 -15.81
C TRP A 64 3.79 -9.93 -16.09
N ARG A 65 3.31 -9.38 -17.21
CA ARG A 65 3.44 -7.93 -17.48
C ARG A 65 2.68 -7.11 -16.46
N SER A 66 1.46 -7.52 -16.13
CA SER A 66 0.63 -6.89 -15.09
C SER A 66 1.32 -6.96 -13.73
N LEU A 67 1.94 -8.09 -13.36
CA LEU A 67 2.71 -8.19 -12.12
C LEU A 67 3.90 -7.22 -12.10
N LYS A 68 4.68 -7.12 -13.18
CA LYS A 68 5.80 -6.17 -13.26
C LYS A 68 5.34 -4.73 -13.13
N LEU A 69 4.24 -4.36 -13.79
CA LEU A 69 3.65 -3.03 -13.66
C LEU A 69 3.18 -2.76 -12.23
N SER A 70 2.50 -3.72 -11.60
CA SER A 70 2.08 -3.62 -10.20
C SER A 70 3.26 -3.33 -9.27
N LEU A 71 4.34 -4.10 -9.39
CA LEU A 71 5.55 -3.92 -8.58
C LEU A 71 6.21 -2.55 -8.82
N LEU A 72 6.21 -2.07 -10.07
CA LEU A 72 6.72 -0.73 -10.39
C LEU A 72 5.86 0.36 -9.75
N PHE A 73 4.53 0.29 -9.83
CA PHE A 73 3.65 1.25 -9.19
C PHE A 73 3.73 1.22 -7.66
N PHE A 74 3.85 0.04 -7.05
CA PHE A 74 4.11 -0.07 -5.61
C PHE A 74 5.44 0.55 -5.21
N LEU A 75 6.49 0.37 -6.02
CA LEU A 75 7.79 0.99 -5.77
C LEU A 75 7.71 2.51 -5.88
N LEU A 76 7.01 3.03 -6.89
CA LEU A 76 6.79 4.47 -7.03
C LEU A 76 5.99 5.04 -5.85
N TRP A 77 4.93 4.34 -5.42
CA TRP A 77 4.15 4.72 -4.23
C TRP A 77 4.99 4.72 -2.95
N ASP A 78 5.83 3.71 -2.77
CA ASP A 78 6.73 3.62 -1.63
C ASP A 78 7.76 4.78 -1.59
N MET A 79 8.32 5.13 -2.75
CA MET A 79 9.24 6.27 -2.86
C MET A 79 8.54 7.61 -2.64
N ASP A 80 7.32 7.78 -3.14
CA ASP A 80 6.51 8.99 -2.93
C ASP A 80 6.23 9.20 -1.43
N HIS A 81 5.87 8.14 -0.73
CA HIS A 81 5.63 8.18 0.71
C HIS A 81 6.89 8.59 1.50
N LEU A 82 8.06 8.03 1.16
CA LEU A 82 9.36 8.44 1.73
C LEU A 82 9.68 9.91 1.43
N PHE A 83 9.44 10.35 0.20
CA PHE A 83 9.68 11.73 -0.23
C PHE A 83 8.81 12.71 0.55
N VAL A 84 7.50 12.45 0.67
CA VAL A 84 6.57 13.29 1.42
C VAL A 84 6.92 13.35 2.91
N HIS A 85 7.33 12.24 3.53
CA HIS A 85 7.74 12.23 4.93
C HIS A 85 9.04 13.00 5.16
N TRP A 86 10.04 12.79 4.31
CA TRP A 86 11.30 13.54 4.37
C TRP A 86 11.06 15.04 4.17
N PHE A 87 10.17 15.40 3.25
CA PHE A 87 9.86 16.79 2.95
C PHE A 87 9.03 17.47 4.04
N ALA A 88 8.13 16.73 4.69
CA ALA A 88 7.34 17.24 5.82
C ALA A 88 8.23 17.70 6.99
N ASP A 89 9.37 17.05 7.21
CA ASP A 89 10.33 17.44 8.27
C ASP A 89 11.17 18.69 7.88
N GLN A 90 11.29 18.99 6.59
CA GLN A 90 12.00 20.19 6.09
C GLN A 90 11.09 21.42 5.91
N MET A 91 9.77 21.22 5.87
CA MET A 91 8.80 22.32 5.82
C MET A 91 8.72 23.03 7.18
N TYR A 92 8.40 24.32 7.16
CA TYR A 92 8.39 25.22 8.33
C TYR A 92 7.72 24.61 9.58
N ALA A 93 8.29 24.90 10.76
CA ALA A 93 7.80 24.42 12.05
C ALA A 93 6.30 24.68 12.30
N ASP A 94 5.74 25.77 11.73
CA ASP A 94 4.31 26.11 11.83
C ASP A 94 3.37 25.10 11.14
N ILE A 95 3.84 24.40 10.09
CA ILE A 95 3.06 23.37 9.38
C ILE A 95 3.14 22.03 10.13
N ARG A 96 4.22 21.82 10.89
CA ARG A 96 4.46 20.59 11.66
C ARG A 96 3.53 20.46 12.87
N ASP A 97 3.20 21.59 13.51
CA ASP A 97 2.35 21.63 14.71
C ASP A 97 0.85 21.82 14.41
N SER A 98 0.46 22.14 13.16
CA SER A 98 -0.93 22.46 12.79
C SER A 98 -1.86 21.25 12.60
N GLY A 99 -1.36 20.01 12.77
CA GLY A 99 -2.20 18.82 12.73
C GLY A 99 -2.92 18.63 11.39
N ALA A 100 -2.18 18.78 10.28
CA ALA A 100 -2.61 18.42 8.93
C ALA A 100 -3.85 19.15 8.41
N ARG A 101 -3.70 20.43 8.05
CA ARG A 101 -4.67 21.11 7.18
C ARG A 101 -4.09 21.22 5.76
N LEU A 102 -4.11 20.08 5.07
CA LEU A 102 -3.58 19.83 3.71
C LEU A 102 -3.89 20.96 2.70
N VAL A 103 -5.08 21.54 2.83
CA VAL A 103 -5.55 22.64 1.99
C VAL A 103 -5.05 23.99 2.55
N GLU A 104 -5.27 24.30 3.82
CA GLU A 104 -4.80 25.58 4.37
C GLU A 104 -3.28 25.76 4.28
N ASP A 105 -2.48 24.73 4.52
CA ASP A 105 -1.00 24.81 4.44
C ASP A 105 -0.51 25.06 3.00
N TYR A 106 -1.16 24.47 2.00
CA TYR A 106 -0.82 24.69 0.58
C TYR A 106 -1.25 26.07 0.07
N PHE A 107 -2.38 26.59 0.56
CA PHE A 107 -2.94 27.87 0.12
C PHE A 107 -2.40 29.08 0.89
N THR A 108 -1.78 28.89 2.07
CA THR A 108 -1.19 29.98 2.89
C THR A 108 0.32 30.13 2.71
N GLY A 109 1.03 29.09 2.27
CA GLY A 109 2.47 29.13 2.01
C GLY A 109 2.88 29.67 0.62
N PRO A 110 4.20 29.87 0.38
CA PRO A 110 4.71 30.27 -0.92
C PRO A 110 4.42 29.20 -1.98
N ARG A 111 3.69 29.57 -3.04
CA ARG A 111 3.34 28.67 -4.17
C ARG A 111 4.56 28.39 -5.04
N THR A 112 5.38 27.44 -4.58
CA THR A 112 6.55 26.95 -5.30
C THR A 112 6.21 25.65 -6.03
N LEU A 113 6.97 25.31 -7.07
CA LEU A 113 6.82 24.02 -7.76
C LEU A 113 6.91 22.84 -6.76
N LEU A 114 7.77 23.00 -5.75
CA LEU A 114 8.00 22.04 -4.68
C LEU A 114 6.77 21.85 -3.77
N SER A 115 6.04 22.93 -3.44
CA SER A 115 4.76 22.83 -2.72
C SER A 115 3.72 22.02 -3.51
N GLY A 116 3.70 22.17 -4.84
CA GLY A 116 2.80 21.43 -5.73
C GLY A 116 3.12 19.93 -5.75
N VAL A 117 4.41 19.59 -5.78
CA VAL A 117 4.87 18.19 -5.68
C VAL A 117 4.49 17.58 -4.33
N TYR A 118 4.69 18.31 -3.23
CA TYR A 118 4.28 17.85 -1.89
C TYR A 118 2.77 17.62 -1.79
N TYR A 119 1.96 18.54 -2.34
CA TYR A 119 0.51 18.39 -2.38
C TYR A 119 0.07 17.15 -3.16
N LEU A 120 0.70 16.89 -4.32
CA LEU A 120 0.41 15.69 -5.12
C LEU A 120 0.84 14.40 -4.42
N GLY A 121 2.02 14.37 -3.79
CA GLY A 121 2.50 13.18 -3.07
C GLY A 121 1.68 12.84 -1.82
N ARG A 122 0.88 13.77 -1.28
CA ARG A 122 -0.09 13.47 -0.22
C ARG A 122 -1.28 12.64 -0.72
N PHE A 123 -1.46 12.47 -2.02
CA PHE A 123 -2.52 11.63 -2.58
C PHE A 123 -2.02 10.20 -2.84
N ASP A 124 -1.88 9.42 -1.76
CA ASP A 124 -1.43 8.01 -1.79
C ASP A 124 -2.13 7.14 -2.85
N HIS A 125 -3.39 7.45 -3.14
CA HIS A 125 -4.24 6.71 -4.07
C HIS A 125 -3.76 6.77 -5.53
N LEU A 126 -3.03 7.82 -5.94
CA LEU A 126 -2.61 8.02 -7.32
C LEU A 126 -1.72 6.87 -7.83
N LEU A 127 -0.89 6.31 -6.95
CA LEU A 127 0.04 5.23 -7.29
C LEU A 127 -0.42 3.89 -6.71
N CYS A 128 -0.99 3.88 -5.50
CA CYS A 128 -1.43 2.66 -4.84
C CYS A 128 -2.62 1.97 -5.55
N VAL A 129 -3.61 2.74 -6.03
CA VAL A 129 -4.79 2.15 -6.70
C VAL A 129 -4.42 1.47 -8.03
N PRO A 130 -3.66 2.10 -8.94
CA PRO A 130 -3.14 1.40 -10.11
C PRO A 130 -2.30 0.17 -9.76
N ALA A 131 -1.46 0.24 -8.73
CA ALA A 131 -0.64 -0.89 -8.28
C ALA A 131 -1.51 -2.11 -7.92
N LEU A 132 -2.56 -1.90 -7.13
CA LEU A 132 -3.52 -2.94 -6.73
C LEU A 132 -4.35 -3.47 -7.90
N TRP A 133 -4.75 -2.60 -8.83
CA TRP A 133 -5.46 -3.01 -10.03
C TRP A 133 -4.62 -3.99 -10.88
N PHE A 134 -3.37 -3.63 -11.16
CA PHE A 134 -2.46 -4.51 -11.90
C PHE A 134 -2.14 -5.79 -11.11
N PHE A 135 -2.01 -5.70 -9.79
CA PHE A 135 -1.76 -6.86 -8.92
C PHE A 135 -2.89 -7.89 -9.03
N THR A 136 -4.13 -7.44 -8.82
CA THR A 136 -5.31 -8.31 -8.86
C THR A 136 -5.54 -8.89 -10.26
N THR A 137 -5.26 -8.12 -11.31
CA THR A 137 -5.29 -8.60 -12.70
C THR A 137 -4.26 -9.71 -12.94
N ALA A 138 -3.04 -9.54 -12.45
CA ALA A 138 -2.00 -10.57 -12.55
C ALA A 138 -2.39 -11.86 -11.82
N LEU A 139 -2.89 -11.74 -10.58
CA LEU A 139 -3.32 -12.88 -9.78
C LEU A 139 -4.46 -13.66 -10.45
N ARG A 140 -5.47 -12.96 -10.98
CA ARG A 140 -6.57 -13.59 -11.72
C ARG A 140 -6.06 -14.41 -12.90
N GLY A 141 -5.18 -13.83 -13.72
CA GLY A 141 -4.60 -14.54 -14.85
C GLY A 141 -3.75 -15.75 -14.45
N PHE A 142 -3.04 -15.71 -13.32
CA PHE A 142 -2.34 -16.89 -12.80
C PHE A 142 -3.30 -17.97 -12.32
N CYS A 143 -4.38 -17.60 -11.62
CA CYS A 143 -5.41 -18.55 -11.19
C CYS A 143 -6.07 -19.26 -12.38
N GLU A 144 -6.43 -18.51 -13.42
CA GLU A 144 -7.00 -19.06 -14.66
C GLU A 144 -6.03 -20.02 -15.36
N THR A 145 -4.76 -19.63 -15.47
CA THR A 145 -3.72 -20.48 -16.08
C THR A 145 -3.55 -21.80 -15.31
N ILE A 146 -3.57 -21.74 -13.96
CA ILE A 146 -3.47 -22.95 -13.12
C ILE A 146 -4.72 -23.81 -13.26
N ALA A 147 -5.91 -23.21 -13.28
CA ALA A 147 -7.18 -23.92 -13.46
C ALA A 147 -7.22 -24.68 -14.80
N ALA A 148 -6.80 -24.03 -15.90
CA ALA A 148 -6.71 -24.66 -17.21
C ALA A 148 -5.72 -25.83 -17.24
N ARG A 149 -4.55 -25.68 -16.61
CA ARG A 149 -3.55 -26.77 -16.51
C ARG A 149 -4.07 -27.99 -15.75
N ARG A 150 -4.83 -27.78 -14.67
CA ARG A 150 -5.44 -28.87 -13.87
C ARG A 150 -6.51 -29.66 -14.64
N GLN A 151 -7.30 -28.96 -15.47
CA GLN A 151 -8.31 -29.61 -16.32
C GLN A 151 -7.67 -30.38 -17.47
N GLY A 152 -6.61 -29.84 -18.09
CA GLY A 152 -5.86 -30.53 -19.14
C GLY A 152 -5.16 -31.81 -18.66
N SER A 153 -4.65 -31.84 -17.42
CA SER A 153 -4.01 -33.03 -16.85
C SER A 153 -4.99 -34.15 -16.45
N SER A 154 -6.27 -33.83 -16.25
CA SER A 154 -7.29 -34.82 -15.88
C SER A 154 -7.93 -35.53 -17.09
N GLY A 155 -7.82 -34.96 -18.29
CA GLY A 155 -8.39 -35.53 -19.53
C GLY A 155 -7.42 -36.36 -20.39
N GLN A 156 -6.16 -36.57 -19.99
CA GLN A 156 -5.18 -37.37 -20.73
C GLN A 156 -4.97 -38.79 -20.15
N GLY A 157 -5.85 -39.22 -19.24
CA GLY A 157 -5.78 -40.51 -18.55
C GLY A 157 -6.89 -41.52 -18.91
N GLU A 158 -7.60 -41.32 -20.02
CA GLU A 158 -8.63 -42.24 -20.53
C GLU A 158 -8.24 -42.87 -21.87
#